data_AF-A0A9P8MS92-F1
#
_entry.id   AF-A0A9P8MS92-F1
#
_cell.length_a   1.000
_cell.length_b   1.000
_cell.length_c   1.000
_cell.angle_alpha   90.00
_cell.angle_beta   90.00
_cell.angle_gamma   90.00
#
_symmetry.space_group_name_H-M   'P 1'
#
loop_
_entity.id
_entity.type
_entity.pdbx_description
1 polymer ?
#
loop_
_entity_poly.entity_id
_entity_poly.type
_entity_poly.pdbx_seq_one_letter_code
_entity_poly.pdbx_strand_id
1 'polypeptide(L)'
;MKYTGSVTAALALMAGLSCAFPAMEELMKKMPAEKRAGSTELIGDLATLQDGQLTQTGKDVKAILQGQASGMDTTSSYKNVSAKGTPECAKDTCCIWKYIADDMRKAMVGDAGRCNDVARGAVRLGFHDAGTWSKTTAPGGGADGSTVLAGECETRSENNGLQAICSQMRQWFNQYKAFNITMADLIQMGANVGTVACPLGPRVRSFVGRKDSSTPSPQGNIPSPFDGADKLISLFADKTINADGLVALVGAHSTAQQRFVDPKRAGDPLDTTPGVWDTNFYGEVLEPKAPKRVFKFQSDIALSNDSRTSGTWKAFVGTGGQGPWDGAYSGEYVRLSLLGVNNINDMTECTKVLPPFTPTFTSPDQPQLSQFLNNNNTAETQQSSQLMGGNKINYV
;
A
#
# COMPACT_ATOMS: atom_id res chain seq x y z
N MET A 1 -40.58 42.50 -39.28
CA MET A 1 -39.59 42.43 -38.19
C MET A 1 -39.10 41.00 -38.10
N LYS A 2 -37.85 40.76 -38.52
CA LYS A 2 -37.14 39.48 -38.40
C LYS A 2 -36.48 39.43 -37.03
N TYR A 3 -36.62 38.32 -36.31
CA TYR A 3 -35.59 37.89 -35.35
C TYR A 3 -35.53 36.37 -35.33
N THR A 4 -34.57 35.85 -36.08
CA THR A 4 -33.96 34.53 -35.96
C THR A 4 -33.02 34.55 -34.76
N GLY A 5 -33.18 33.64 -33.80
CA GLY A 5 -32.24 33.43 -32.70
C GLY A 5 -31.69 32.01 -32.74
N SER A 6 -30.47 31.86 -33.26
CA SER A 6 -29.70 30.61 -33.21
C SER A 6 -29.43 30.19 -31.77
N VAL A 7 -29.77 28.95 -31.43
CA VAL A 7 -29.28 28.29 -30.22
C VAL A 7 -27.86 27.82 -30.49
N THR A 8 -26.88 28.58 -30.04
CA THR A 8 -25.47 28.15 -30.03
C THR A 8 -25.28 27.24 -28.83
N ALA A 9 -25.15 25.93 -29.06
CA ALA A 9 -24.72 24.99 -28.04
C ALA A 9 -23.24 25.28 -27.73
N ALA A 10 -22.98 25.93 -26.60
CA ALA A 10 -21.64 26.02 -26.05
C ALA A 10 -21.23 24.62 -25.55
N LEU A 11 -20.33 23.96 -26.28
CA LEU A 11 -19.56 22.85 -25.74
C LEU A 11 -18.76 23.39 -24.55
N ALA A 12 -19.24 23.09 -23.34
CA ALA A 12 -18.41 23.21 -22.14
C ALA A 12 -17.34 22.11 -22.22
N LEU A 13 -16.14 22.50 -22.64
CA LEU A 13 -14.93 21.73 -22.38
C LEU A 13 -14.85 21.53 -20.86
N MET A 14 -15.21 20.33 -20.39
CA MET A 14 -14.82 19.88 -19.06
C MET A 14 -13.29 19.71 -19.08
N ALA A 15 -12.59 20.80 -18.82
CA ALA A 15 -11.21 20.73 -18.35
C ALA A 15 -11.23 19.87 -17.09
N GLY A 16 -10.71 18.65 -17.21
CA GLY A 16 -10.50 17.77 -16.08
C GLY A 16 -9.69 18.54 -15.05
N LEU A 17 -10.29 18.77 -13.89
CA LEU A 17 -9.56 19.13 -12.69
C LEU A 17 -8.56 18.00 -12.46
N SER A 18 -7.31 18.22 -12.86
CA SER A 18 -6.21 17.39 -12.40
C SER A 18 -6.21 17.50 -10.89
N CYS A 19 -6.69 16.47 -10.20
CA CYS A 19 -6.48 16.30 -8.76
C CYS A 19 -4.99 15.97 -8.52
N ALA A 20 -4.09 16.82 -8.99
CA ALA A 20 -2.80 16.99 -8.36
C ALA A 20 -3.11 17.58 -6.98
N PHE A 21 -2.78 16.86 -5.91
CA PHE A 21 -2.97 17.38 -4.57
C PHE A 21 -2.24 18.73 -4.47
N PRO A 22 -2.93 19.84 -4.13
CA PRO A 22 -2.28 21.15 -3.98
C PRO A 22 -1.08 21.09 -3.03
N ALA A 23 -1.11 20.17 -2.05
CA ALA A 23 -0.04 19.95 -1.09
C ALA A 23 1.17 19.21 -1.67
N MET A 24 0.98 18.27 -2.60
CA MET A 24 2.08 17.62 -3.32
C MET A 24 2.71 18.60 -4.32
N GLU A 25 1.90 19.43 -4.96
CA GLU A 25 2.38 20.49 -5.83
C GLU A 25 3.17 21.54 -5.05
N GLU A 26 2.70 21.96 -3.88
CA GLU A 26 3.43 22.81 -2.92
C GLU A 26 4.76 22.17 -2.45
N LEU A 27 4.76 20.87 -2.17
CA LEU A 27 5.95 20.12 -1.77
C LEU A 27 6.97 20.06 -2.93
N MET A 28 6.52 19.68 -4.12
CA MET A 28 7.34 19.61 -5.34
C MET A 28 7.88 20.98 -5.75
N LYS A 29 7.10 22.06 -5.55
CA LYS A 29 7.55 23.45 -5.77
C LYS A 29 8.69 23.84 -4.82
N LYS A 30 8.71 23.32 -3.59
CA LYS A 30 9.74 23.60 -2.58
C LYS A 30 11.04 22.79 -2.77
N MET A 31 11.07 21.79 -3.65
CA MET A 31 12.26 20.98 -3.92
C MET A 31 13.08 21.48 -5.13
N PRO A 32 14.43 21.39 -5.11
CA PRO A 32 15.29 21.71 -6.26
C PRO A 32 14.96 20.83 -7.48
N ALA A 33 15.02 21.38 -8.70
CA ALA A 33 14.62 20.70 -9.94
C ALA A 33 15.34 19.36 -10.21
N GLU A 34 16.60 19.23 -9.80
CA GLU A 34 17.40 17.99 -9.88
C GLU A 34 16.91 16.90 -8.90
N LYS A 35 16.23 17.28 -7.81
CA LYS A 35 15.54 16.38 -6.88
C LYS A 35 14.07 16.14 -7.25
N ARG A 36 13.56 16.75 -8.33
CA ARG A 36 12.16 16.61 -8.80
C ARG A 36 11.94 15.46 -9.78
N ALA A 37 12.94 14.60 -10.02
CA ALA A 37 12.74 13.41 -10.84
C ALA A 37 11.87 12.41 -10.05
N GLY A 38 10.55 12.62 -10.05
CA GLY A 38 9.57 11.70 -9.49
C GLY A 38 9.72 10.31 -10.12
N SER A 39 9.18 9.29 -9.45
CA SER A 39 9.09 7.93 -9.98
C SER A 39 8.19 7.93 -11.24
N THR A 40 8.78 8.24 -12.40
CA THR A 40 8.06 8.55 -13.66
C THR A 40 8.38 7.61 -14.82
N GLU A 41 9.34 6.70 -14.62
CA GLU A 41 9.72 5.68 -15.60
C GLU A 41 8.50 4.76 -15.87
N LEU A 42 8.15 4.52 -17.13
CA LEU A 42 7.08 3.58 -17.47
C LEU A 42 7.59 2.13 -17.31
N ILE A 43 6.70 1.24 -16.92
CA ILE A 43 7.00 -0.17 -16.65
C ILE A 43 6.09 -1.09 -17.46
N GLY A 44 6.48 -2.37 -17.58
CA GLY A 44 5.69 -3.38 -18.28
C GLY A 44 5.50 -3.07 -19.77
N ASP A 45 4.33 -3.42 -20.29
CA ASP A 45 3.91 -3.14 -21.66
C ASP A 45 3.74 -1.63 -21.93
N LEU A 46 3.40 -0.82 -20.92
CA LEU A 46 3.28 0.65 -21.07
C LEU A 46 4.59 1.34 -21.43
N ALA A 47 5.75 0.71 -21.17
CA ALA A 47 7.04 1.24 -21.58
C ALA A 47 7.29 1.17 -23.10
N THR A 48 6.52 0.34 -23.81
CA THR A 48 6.74 0.06 -25.25
C THR A 48 5.55 0.41 -26.12
N LEU A 49 4.33 0.38 -25.58
CA LEU A 49 3.11 0.72 -26.29
C LEU A 49 3.03 2.22 -26.62
N GLN A 50 2.57 2.52 -27.83
CA GLN A 50 2.26 3.88 -28.27
C GLN A 50 0.90 4.33 -27.72
N ASP A 51 0.67 5.64 -27.59
CA ASP A 51 -0.57 6.21 -27.02
C ASP A 51 -1.85 5.75 -27.75
N GLY A 52 -1.77 5.51 -29.06
CA GLY A 52 -2.87 5.00 -29.87
C GLY A 52 -3.24 3.53 -29.59
N GLN A 53 -2.36 2.79 -28.91
CA GLN A 53 -2.55 1.38 -28.54
C GLN A 53 -3.07 1.22 -27.10
N LEU A 54 -3.12 2.30 -26.32
CA LEU A 54 -3.51 2.24 -24.92
C LEU A 54 -5.03 2.10 -24.77
N THR A 55 -5.45 1.12 -23.97
CA THR A 55 -6.82 1.06 -23.44
C THR A 55 -7.07 2.24 -22.49
N GLN A 56 -8.31 2.42 -22.04
CA GLN A 56 -8.58 3.42 -21.01
C GLN A 56 -7.79 3.15 -19.72
N THR A 57 -7.75 1.89 -19.27
CA THR A 57 -6.97 1.51 -18.09
C THR A 57 -5.48 1.73 -18.29
N GLY A 58 -4.93 1.42 -19.47
CA GLY A 58 -3.53 1.71 -19.79
C GLY A 58 -3.21 3.21 -19.73
N LYS A 59 -4.09 4.07 -20.24
CA LYS A 59 -3.95 5.53 -20.15
C LYS A 59 -4.01 6.02 -18.71
N ASP A 60 -4.95 5.49 -17.93
CA ASP A 60 -5.13 5.88 -16.54
C ASP A 60 -3.92 5.49 -15.68
N VAL A 61 -3.42 4.26 -15.84
CA VAL A 61 -2.22 3.79 -15.14
C VAL A 61 -1.00 4.59 -15.59
N LYS A 62 -0.81 4.81 -16.90
CA LYS A 62 0.26 5.66 -17.43
C LYS A 62 0.24 7.05 -16.79
N ALA A 63 -0.92 7.68 -16.68
CA ALA A 63 -1.06 8.99 -16.05
C ALA A 63 -0.68 8.96 -14.56
N ILE A 64 -1.05 7.91 -13.80
CA ILE A 64 -0.62 7.75 -12.40
C ILE A 64 0.90 7.60 -12.32
N LEU A 65 1.47 6.69 -13.11
CA LEU A 65 2.90 6.39 -13.11
C LEU A 65 3.75 7.61 -13.49
N GLN A 66 3.21 8.54 -14.27
CA GLN A 66 3.89 9.78 -14.66
C GLN A 66 3.55 10.98 -13.76
N GLY A 67 2.83 10.76 -12.65
CA GLY A 67 2.44 11.82 -11.72
C GLY A 67 1.41 12.81 -12.26
N GLN A 68 0.70 12.45 -13.33
CA GLN A 68 -0.32 13.27 -14.00
C GLN A 68 -1.74 12.99 -13.47
N ALA A 69 -1.93 11.88 -12.76
CA ALA A 69 -3.20 11.52 -12.12
C ALA A 69 -2.96 11.00 -10.70
N SER A 70 -3.99 11.13 -9.85
CA SER A 70 -3.97 10.57 -8.49
C SER A 70 -3.96 9.05 -8.51
N GLY A 71 -3.09 8.44 -7.71
CA GLY A 71 -3.14 7.02 -7.37
C GLY A 71 -4.23 6.67 -6.34
N MET A 72 -4.91 7.67 -5.78
CA MET A 72 -6.00 7.52 -4.81
C MET A 72 -7.36 7.83 -5.44
N ASP A 73 -8.38 7.05 -5.10
CA ASP A 73 -9.79 7.32 -5.41
C ASP A 73 -10.67 7.04 -4.17
N THR A 74 -11.18 8.11 -3.58
CA THR A 74 -12.00 8.04 -2.37
C THR A 74 -13.49 7.86 -2.66
N THR A 75 -13.91 7.90 -3.93
CA THR A 75 -15.30 8.12 -4.34
C THR A 75 -15.96 6.92 -5.02
N SER A 76 -15.22 6.14 -5.80
CA SER A 76 -15.82 5.00 -6.51
C SER A 76 -16.34 3.97 -5.51
N SER A 77 -17.53 3.42 -5.76
CA SER A 77 -18.08 2.34 -4.93
C SER A 77 -19.18 1.61 -5.69
N TYR A 78 -19.41 0.35 -5.34
CA TYR A 78 -20.63 -0.34 -5.77
C TYR A 78 -21.85 0.26 -5.08
N LYS A 79 -22.83 0.70 -5.88
CA LYS A 79 -24.18 1.01 -5.36
C LYS A 79 -24.95 -0.25 -5.04
N ASN A 80 -25.00 -1.18 -6.00
CA ASN A 80 -25.58 -2.51 -5.88
C ASN A 80 -24.65 -3.48 -6.59
N VAL A 81 -24.15 -4.51 -5.89
CA VAL A 81 -23.37 -5.59 -6.49
C VAL A 81 -24.31 -6.73 -6.86
N SER A 82 -24.17 -7.27 -8.08
CA SER A 82 -24.92 -8.47 -8.51
C SER A 82 -24.56 -9.67 -7.64
N ALA A 83 -25.51 -10.57 -7.41
CA ALA A 83 -25.29 -11.73 -6.57
C ALA A 83 -24.13 -12.61 -7.07
N LYS A 84 -23.27 -13.05 -6.15
CA LYS A 84 -22.15 -13.97 -6.45
C LYS A 84 -22.67 -15.22 -7.17
N GLY A 85 -22.05 -15.56 -8.29
CA GLY A 85 -22.39 -16.76 -9.08
C GLY A 85 -23.46 -16.55 -10.14
N THR A 86 -24.06 -15.36 -10.27
CA THR A 86 -24.99 -15.07 -11.37
C THR A 86 -24.27 -14.66 -12.65
N PRO A 87 -24.90 -14.81 -13.84
CA PRO A 87 -24.34 -14.33 -15.10
C PRO A 87 -24.03 -12.84 -15.12
N GLU A 88 -24.79 -12.01 -14.39
CA GLU A 88 -24.55 -10.57 -14.29
C GLU A 88 -23.25 -10.29 -13.55
N CYS A 89 -23.00 -11.00 -12.45
CA CYS A 89 -21.74 -10.88 -11.71
C CYS A 89 -20.55 -11.36 -12.56
N ALA A 90 -20.72 -12.45 -13.32
CA ALA A 90 -19.66 -12.95 -14.19
C ALA A 90 -19.28 -12.00 -15.34
N LYS A 91 -20.19 -11.10 -15.77
CA LYS A 91 -19.92 -10.10 -16.81
C LYS A 91 -19.13 -8.89 -16.31
N ASP A 92 -19.17 -8.59 -15.02
CA ASP A 92 -18.40 -7.51 -14.40
C ASP A 92 -17.20 -8.12 -13.66
N THR A 93 -16.00 -8.02 -14.25
CA THR A 93 -14.74 -8.55 -13.69
C THR A 93 -14.58 -8.21 -12.21
N CYS A 94 -15.01 -7.02 -11.78
CA CYS A 94 -14.86 -6.54 -10.40
C CYS A 94 -15.92 -7.06 -9.43
N CYS A 95 -16.99 -7.70 -9.91
CA CYS A 95 -18.10 -8.13 -9.06
C CYS A 95 -17.63 -9.12 -7.98
N ILE A 96 -16.86 -10.15 -8.37
CA ILE A 96 -16.34 -11.11 -7.41
C ILE A 96 -15.38 -10.46 -6.40
N TRP A 97 -14.61 -9.48 -6.86
CA TRP A 97 -13.67 -8.75 -6.02
C TRP A 97 -14.34 -7.94 -4.92
N LYS A 98 -15.61 -7.53 -5.08
CA LYS A 98 -16.37 -6.90 -3.99
C LYS A 98 -16.60 -7.87 -2.84
N TYR A 99 -16.99 -9.11 -3.13
CA TYR A 99 -17.17 -10.14 -2.10
C TYR A 99 -15.85 -10.49 -1.41
N ILE A 100 -14.76 -10.58 -2.17
CA ILE A 100 -13.42 -10.83 -1.65
C ILE A 100 -12.99 -9.68 -0.72
N ALA A 101 -13.16 -8.43 -1.15
CA ALA A 101 -12.78 -7.26 -0.36
C ALA A 101 -13.59 -7.14 0.93
N ASP A 102 -14.88 -7.51 0.92
CA ASP A 102 -15.71 -7.54 2.12
C ASP A 102 -15.26 -8.61 3.12
N ASP A 103 -14.97 -9.83 2.65
CA ASP A 103 -14.43 -10.91 3.49
C ASP A 103 -13.06 -10.54 4.08
N MET A 104 -12.18 -9.94 3.26
CA MET A 104 -10.89 -9.42 3.71
C MET A 104 -11.07 -8.36 4.79
N ARG A 105 -11.87 -7.32 4.54
CA ARG A 105 -12.11 -6.23 5.50
C ARG A 105 -12.65 -6.77 6.82
N LYS A 106 -13.58 -7.72 6.78
CA LYS A 106 -14.14 -8.37 7.99
C LYS A 106 -13.07 -9.09 8.82
N ALA A 107 -12.07 -9.68 8.17
CA ALA A 107 -10.96 -10.35 8.85
C ALA A 107 -9.85 -9.39 9.34
N MET A 108 -9.86 -8.13 8.89
CA MET A 108 -8.75 -7.18 9.02
C MET A 108 -8.91 -6.12 10.13
N VAL A 109 -10.06 -6.07 10.81
CA VAL A 109 -10.37 -5.06 11.84
C VAL A 109 -10.73 -5.76 13.15
N GLY A 110 -10.14 -5.32 14.26
CA GLY A 110 -10.48 -5.81 15.60
C GLY A 110 -11.53 -4.96 16.32
N ASP A 111 -11.87 -5.34 17.55
CA ASP A 111 -12.97 -4.70 18.31
C ASP A 111 -12.70 -3.25 18.76
N ALA A 112 -11.45 -2.78 18.63
CA ALA A 112 -11.08 -1.38 18.85
C ALA A 112 -11.29 -0.50 17.61
N GLY A 113 -11.72 -1.08 16.48
CA GLY A 113 -11.91 -0.37 15.21
C GLY A 113 -10.62 -0.01 14.47
N ARG A 114 -9.46 -0.46 14.98
CA ARG A 114 -8.14 -0.36 14.33
C ARG A 114 -7.83 -1.63 13.53
N CYS A 115 -6.89 -1.55 12.60
CA CYS A 115 -6.51 -2.73 11.82
C CYS A 115 -5.66 -3.72 12.64
N ASN A 116 -5.74 -5.00 12.26
CA ASN A 116 -5.08 -6.10 12.95
C ASN A 116 -3.92 -6.69 12.13
N ASP A 117 -3.31 -7.77 12.64
CA ASP A 117 -2.18 -8.47 12.00
C ASP A 117 -2.48 -9.00 10.59
N VAL A 118 -3.74 -9.34 10.28
CA VAL A 118 -4.11 -9.79 8.92
C VAL A 118 -3.97 -8.62 7.94
N ALA A 119 -4.43 -7.42 8.32
CA ALA A 119 -4.31 -6.22 7.50
C ALA A 119 -2.84 -5.85 7.28
N ARG A 120 -2.08 -5.74 8.37
CA ARG A 120 -0.65 -5.39 8.33
C ARG A 120 0.18 -6.42 7.57
N GLY A 121 -0.12 -7.69 7.79
CA GLY A 121 0.48 -8.80 7.05
C GLY A 121 0.20 -8.72 5.56
N ALA A 122 -1.02 -8.34 5.16
CA ALA A 122 -1.39 -8.19 3.75
C ALA A 122 -0.64 -7.02 3.09
N VAL A 123 -0.51 -5.88 3.77
CA VAL A 123 0.29 -4.73 3.29
C VAL A 123 1.75 -5.15 3.10
N ARG A 124 2.35 -5.83 4.09
CA ARG A 124 3.71 -6.34 3.98
C ARG A 124 3.85 -7.37 2.85
N LEU A 125 2.90 -8.30 2.71
CA LEU A 125 2.93 -9.31 1.66
C LEU A 125 2.84 -8.69 0.25
N GLY A 126 2.04 -7.63 0.09
CA GLY A 126 1.96 -6.88 -1.16
C GLY A 126 3.33 -6.34 -1.61
N PHE A 127 4.10 -5.79 -0.67
CA PHE A 127 5.49 -5.40 -0.92
C PHE A 127 6.42 -6.61 -1.14
N HIS A 128 6.33 -7.66 -0.32
CA HIS A 128 7.24 -8.80 -0.43
C HIS A 128 7.03 -9.62 -1.70
N ASP A 129 5.86 -9.54 -2.34
CA ASP A 129 5.63 -10.08 -3.68
C ASP A 129 6.22 -9.17 -4.75
N ALA A 130 5.68 -7.95 -4.85
CA ALA A 130 6.05 -6.99 -5.87
C ALA A 130 7.53 -6.55 -5.82
N GLY A 131 8.07 -6.40 -4.62
CA GLY A 131 9.41 -5.90 -4.35
C GLY A 131 10.51 -6.87 -4.76
N THR A 132 10.19 -8.10 -5.16
CA THR A 132 11.18 -9.05 -5.69
C THR A 132 11.64 -8.72 -7.11
N TRP A 133 10.92 -7.87 -7.84
CA TRP A 133 11.32 -7.42 -9.16
C TRP A 133 12.45 -6.37 -9.09
N SER A 134 13.31 -6.34 -10.11
CA SER A 134 14.27 -5.25 -10.35
C SER A 134 14.62 -5.19 -11.84
N LYS A 135 15.09 -4.03 -12.30
CA LYS A 135 15.66 -3.88 -13.66
C LYS A 135 16.82 -4.85 -13.92
N THR A 136 17.61 -5.19 -12.90
CA THR A 136 18.77 -6.08 -13.03
C THR A 136 18.42 -7.56 -13.16
N THR A 137 17.27 -7.97 -12.62
CA THR A 137 16.82 -9.37 -12.58
C THR A 137 15.56 -9.62 -13.40
N ALA A 138 15.09 -8.61 -14.13
CA ALA A 138 13.96 -8.73 -15.05
C ALA A 138 14.24 -9.83 -16.12
N PRO A 139 13.20 -10.57 -16.56
CA PRO A 139 11.78 -10.40 -16.25
C PRO A 139 11.32 -11.13 -14.97
N GLY A 140 12.22 -11.69 -14.15
CA GLY A 140 11.85 -12.51 -12.99
C GLY A 140 11.31 -11.72 -11.80
N GLY A 141 10.29 -12.27 -11.13
CA GLY A 141 9.63 -11.74 -9.95
C GLY A 141 8.69 -10.57 -10.21
N GLY A 142 8.18 -9.98 -9.12
CA GLY A 142 7.22 -8.88 -9.17
C GLY A 142 5.87 -9.24 -8.59
N ALA A 143 4.85 -8.47 -8.94
CA ALA A 143 3.47 -8.72 -8.51
C ALA A 143 2.89 -9.88 -9.33
N ASP A 144 3.36 -11.09 -9.05
CA ASP A 144 3.05 -12.31 -9.80
C ASP A 144 2.58 -13.47 -8.91
N GLY A 145 2.45 -13.24 -7.60
CA GLY A 145 1.99 -14.24 -6.64
C GLY A 145 3.01 -15.33 -6.30
N SER A 146 4.23 -15.27 -6.85
CA SER A 146 5.28 -16.25 -6.63
C SER A 146 5.64 -16.40 -5.16
N THR A 147 5.52 -15.35 -4.36
CA THR A 147 5.82 -15.40 -2.93
C THR A 147 5.01 -16.48 -2.21
N VAL A 148 3.74 -16.66 -2.60
CA VAL A 148 2.84 -17.68 -2.04
C VAL A 148 2.89 -18.97 -2.85
N LEU A 149 2.86 -18.88 -4.18
CA LEU A 149 2.72 -20.02 -5.10
C LEU A 149 4.00 -20.86 -5.22
N ALA A 150 5.17 -20.24 -5.08
CA ALA A 150 6.46 -20.93 -5.08
C ALA A 150 6.93 -21.32 -3.66
N GLY A 151 6.11 -21.08 -2.63
CA GLY A 151 6.42 -21.45 -1.24
C GLY A 151 7.50 -20.59 -0.58
N GLU A 152 7.65 -19.33 -1.01
CA GLU A 152 8.72 -18.45 -0.54
C GLU A 152 8.47 -17.90 0.86
N CYS A 153 7.21 -17.82 1.29
CA CYS A 153 6.87 -17.42 2.66
C CYS A 153 7.50 -18.38 3.71
N GLU A 154 7.62 -19.66 3.37
CA GLU A 154 8.14 -20.70 4.25
C GLU A 154 9.63 -20.99 4.03
N THR A 155 10.15 -20.77 2.83
CA THR A 155 11.50 -21.19 2.43
C THR A 155 12.55 -20.08 2.46
N ARG A 156 12.14 -18.81 2.52
CA ARG A 156 13.05 -17.65 2.48
C ARG A 156 13.10 -16.88 3.79
N SER A 157 14.31 -16.60 4.26
CA SER A 157 14.53 -15.90 5.54
C SER A 157 14.01 -14.46 5.56
N GLU A 158 14.12 -13.75 4.43
CA GLU A 158 13.63 -12.39 4.25
C GLU A 158 12.10 -12.29 4.39
N ASN A 159 11.39 -13.39 4.12
CA ASN A 159 9.94 -13.48 4.23
C ASN A 159 9.46 -13.95 5.60
N ASN A 160 10.36 -14.13 6.57
CA ASN A 160 9.98 -14.59 7.90
C ASN A 160 8.92 -13.68 8.55
N GLY A 161 7.87 -14.28 9.11
CA GLY A 161 6.68 -13.59 9.61
C GLY A 161 5.54 -13.45 8.61
N LEU A 162 5.70 -13.83 7.33
CA LEU A 162 4.62 -13.82 6.34
C LEU A 162 3.79 -15.10 6.32
N GLN A 163 4.22 -16.16 7.00
CA GLN A 163 3.61 -17.49 6.91
C GLN A 163 2.11 -17.47 7.25
N ALA A 164 1.72 -16.72 8.29
CA ALA A 164 0.32 -16.59 8.69
C ALA A 164 -0.55 -15.93 7.61
N ILE A 165 -0.10 -14.81 7.04
CA ILE A 165 -0.85 -14.13 5.98
C ILE A 165 -0.83 -14.92 4.67
N CYS A 166 0.27 -15.60 4.31
CA CYS A 166 0.31 -16.46 3.14
C CYS A 166 -0.66 -17.65 3.28
N SER A 167 -0.77 -18.23 4.48
CA SER A 167 -1.80 -19.24 4.78
C SER A 167 -3.21 -18.68 4.59
N GLN A 168 -3.47 -17.45 5.07
CA GLN A 168 -4.77 -16.79 4.88
C GLN A 168 -5.06 -16.50 3.40
N MET A 169 -4.07 -16.07 2.61
CA MET A 169 -4.21 -15.88 1.16
C MET A 169 -4.55 -17.20 0.47
N ARG A 170 -3.92 -18.32 0.86
CA ARG A 170 -4.28 -19.65 0.32
C ARG A 170 -5.72 -20.04 0.66
N GLN A 171 -6.22 -19.69 1.84
CA GLN A 171 -7.62 -19.94 2.22
C GLN A 171 -8.59 -19.13 1.34
N TRP A 172 -8.37 -17.83 1.20
CA TRP A 172 -9.18 -16.99 0.31
C TRP A 172 -9.07 -17.43 -1.15
N PHE A 173 -7.87 -17.75 -1.63
CA PHE A 173 -7.67 -18.26 -2.98
C PHE A 173 -8.47 -19.55 -3.20
N ASN A 174 -8.42 -20.51 -2.28
CA ASN A 174 -9.22 -21.73 -2.39
C ASN A 174 -10.73 -21.47 -2.38
N GLN A 175 -11.20 -20.47 -1.62
CA GLN A 175 -12.61 -20.08 -1.57
C GLN A 175 -13.09 -19.42 -2.88
N TYR A 176 -12.21 -18.72 -3.60
CA TYR A 176 -12.58 -17.85 -4.71
C TYR A 176 -12.00 -18.22 -6.08
N LYS A 177 -11.05 -19.17 -6.18
CA LYS A 177 -10.40 -19.55 -7.44
C LYS A 177 -11.35 -20.04 -8.54
N ALA A 178 -12.52 -20.55 -8.18
CA ALA A 178 -13.56 -20.94 -9.15
C ALA A 178 -14.12 -19.75 -9.97
N PHE A 179 -13.83 -18.51 -9.54
CA PHE A 179 -14.24 -17.27 -10.21
C PHE A 179 -13.10 -16.63 -11.01
N ASN A 180 -12.08 -17.42 -11.40
CA ASN A 180 -10.97 -16.98 -12.25
C ASN A 180 -10.16 -15.80 -11.68
N ILE A 181 -9.97 -15.78 -10.35
CA ILE A 181 -9.00 -14.89 -9.70
C ILE A 181 -7.60 -15.49 -9.75
N THR A 182 -6.59 -14.64 -9.62
CA THR A 182 -5.18 -15.05 -9.50
C THR A 182 -4.68 -14.78 -8.08
N MET A 183 -3.66 -15.52 -7.63
CA MET A 183 -3.01 -15.24 -6.35
C MET A 183 -2.33 -13.87 -6.37
N ALA A 184 -1.72 -13.50 -7.50
CA ALA A 184 -1.10 -12.20 -7.71
C ALA A 184 -2.08 -11.04 -7.46
N ASP A 185 -3.28 -11.11 -8.04
CA ASP A 185 -4.32 -10.10 -7.80
C ASP A 185 -4.85 -10.16 -6.36
N LEU A 186 -4.96 -11.35 -5.77
CA LEU A 186 -5.44 -11.54 -4.41
C LEU A 186 -4.51 -10.88 -3.39
N ILE A 187 -3.20 -11.01 -3.57
CA ILE A 187 -2.18 -10.37 -2.73
C ILE A 187 -2.28 -8.84 -2.82
N GLN A 188 -2.29 -8.29 -4.05
CA GLN A 188 -2.29 -6.84 -4.24
C GLN A 188 -3.62 -6.19 -3.84
N MET A 189 -4.75 -6.87 -4.09
CA MET A 189 -6.05 -6.45 -3.55
C MET A 189 -6.07 -6.50 -2.03
N GLY A 190 -5.52 -7.57 -1.44
CA GLY A 190 -5.42 -7.72 0.02
C GLY A 190 -4.61 -6.60 0.67
N ALA A 191 -3.51 -6.17 0.05
CA ALA A 191 -2.72 -5.04 0.55
C ALA A 191 -3.50 -3.71 0.51
N ASN A 192 -4.23 -3.43 -0.57
CA ASN A 192 -5.06 -2.22 -0.66
C ASN A 192 -6.28 -2.26 0.28
N VAL A 193 -6.93 -3.42 0.43
CA VAL A 193 -8.00 -3.59 1.44
C VAL A 193 -7.43 -3.45 2.86
N GLY A 194 -6.25 -4.00 3.13
CA GLY A 194 -5.54 -3.88 4.40
C GLY A 194 -5.17 -2.43 4.74
N THR A 195 -4.68 -1.68 3.76
CA THR A 195 -4.39 -0.25 3.87
C THR A 195 -5.66 0.51 4.32
N VAL A 196 -6.77 0.36 3.60
CA VAL A 196 -8.05 1.04 3.92
C VAL A 196 -8.71 0.48 5.19
N ALA A 197 -8.38 -0.75 5.60
CA ALA A 197 -8.82 -1.34 6.86
C ALA A 197 -8.26 -0.61 8.08
N CYS A 198 -7.05 -0.08 7.97
CA CYS A 198 -6.49 0.82 8.95
C CYS A 198 -7.19 2.19 8.82
N PRO A 199 -7.74 2.76 9.92
CA PRO A 199 -8.28 4.10 9.88
C PRO A 199 -7.26 5.11 9.35
N LEU A 200 -7.72 6.12 8.62
CA LEU A 200 -6.91 7.07 7.84
C LEU A 200 -6.19 6.47 6.61
N GLY A 201 -6.28 5.16 6.38
CA GLY A 201 -5.60 4.53 5.25
C GLY A 201 -6.21 4.89 3.90
N PRO A 202 -5.39 5.28 2.90
CA PRO A 202 -5.89 5.77 1.62
C PRO A 202 -6.49 4.66 0.77
N ARG A 203 -7.51 5.02 -0.02
CA ARG A 203 -8.09 4.14 -1.04
C ARG A 203 -7.25 4.16 -2.30
N VAL A 204 -6.22 3.32 -2.32
CA VAL A 204 -5.30 3.16 -3.46
C VAL A 204 -6.02 2.51 -4.65
N ARG A 205 -5.88 3.12 -5.84
CA ARG A 205 -6.48 2.58 -7.07
C ARG A 205 -5.98 1.17 -7.33
N SER A 206 -6.92 0.25 -7.56
CA SER A 206 -6.67 -1.18 -7.54
C SER A 206 -7.00 -1.79 -8.90
N PHE A 207 -6.05 -2.52 -9.46
CA PHE A 207 -6.15 -3.13 -10.78
C PHE A 207 -6.07 -4.65 -10.65
N VAL A 208 -6.82 -5.37 -11.48
CA VAL A 208 -6.81 -6.84 -11.54
C VAL A 208 -6.58 -7.31 -12.97
N GLY A 209 -6.05 -8.52 -13.13
CA GLY A 209 -5.63 -9.11 -14.40
C GLY A 209 -4.18 -9.59 -14.41
N ARG A 210 -3.50 -9.68 -13.26
CA ARG A 210 -2.13 -10.20 -13.17
C ARG A 210 -2.09 -11.69 -13.54
N LYS A 211 -0.97 -12.13 -14.09
CA LYS A 211 -0.70 -13.56 -14.34
C LYS A 211 0.05 -14.15 -13.15
N ASP A 212 -0.43 -15.29 -12.67
CA ASP A 212 0.25 -16.04 -11.61
C ASP A 212 1.56 -16.66 -12.12
N SER A 213 2.56 -16.69 -11.23
CA SER A 213 3.83 -17.40 -11.42
C SER A 213 4.07 -18.32 -10.22
N SER A 214 4.40 -19.58 -10.48
CA SER A 214 4.93 -20.51 -9.49
C SER A 214 6.46 -20.62 -9.55
N THR A 215 7.11 -19.77 -10.35
CA THR A 215 8.57 -19.71 -10.44
C THR A 215 9.08 -18.88 -9.28
N PRO A 216 10.03 -19.39 -8.47
CA PRO A 216 10.62 -18.58 -7.41
C PRO A 216 11.25 -17.29 -7.95
N SER A 217 11.01 -16.19 -7.27
CA SER A 217 11.53 -14.87 -7.61
C SER A 217 13.05 -14.78 -7.41
N PRO A 218 13.78 -13.89 -8.12
CA PRO A 218 15.19 -13.64 -7.84
C PRO A 218 15.43 -13.23 -6.38
N GLN A 219 16.49 -13.73 -5.76
CA GLN A 219 16.88 -13.36 -4.38
C GLN A 219 17.68 -12.05 -4.34
N GLY A 220 17.75 -11.42 -3.17
CA GLY A 220 18.54 -10.21 -2.93
C GLY A 220 17.81 -8.90 -3.25
N ASN A 221 16.56 -8.97 -3.72
CA ASN A 221 15.76 -7.81 -4.10
C ASN A 221 14.85 -7.27 -2.99
N ILE A 222 14.76 -7.97 -1.86
CA ILE A 222 14.05 -7.53 -0.65
C ILE A 222 15.04 -6.89 0.33
N PRO A 223 14.78 -5.68 0.84
CA PRO A 223 15.67 -4.97 1.75
C PRO A 223 15.76 -5.64 3.12
N SER A 224 16.91 -5.48 3.78
CA SER A 224 17.10 -5.83 5.18
C SER A 224 16.77 -4.64 6.09
N PRO A 225 16.21 -4.85 7.30
CA PRO A 225 16.00 -3.79 8.28
C PRO A 225 17.31 -3.18 8.83
N PHE A 226 18.46 -3.75 8.46
CA PHE A 226 19.80 -3.28 8.79
C PHE A 226 20.52 -2.58 7.64
N ASP A 227 19.91 -2.51 6.46
CA ASP A 227 20.52 -1.86 5.30
C ASP A 227 20.60 -0.33 5.50
N GLY A 228 21.70 0.26 5.04
CA GLY A 228 21.89 1.72 5.04
C GLY A 228 21.13 2.39 3.89
N ALA A 229 20.95 3.72 4.01
CA ALA A 229 20.20 4.52 3.05
C ALA A 229 20.69 4.39 1.60
N ASP A 230 22.01 4.34 1.36
CA ASP A 230 22.57 4.15 0.01
C ASP A 230 22.06 2.89 -0.68
N LYS A 231 22.10 1.75 0.04
CA LYS A 231 21.65 0.48 -0.49
C LYS A 231 20.15 0.48 -0.72
N LEU A 232 19.37 1.00 0.23
CA LEU A 232 17.91 1.08 0.13
C LEU A 232 17.47 1.95 -1.06
N ILE A 233 18.05 3.14 -1.20
CA ILE A 233 17.75 4.07 -2.30
C ILE A 233 18.12 3.44 -3.64
N SER A 234 19.28 2.78 -3.74
CA SER A 234 19.70 2.11 -4.98
C SER A 234 18.77 0.94 -5.33
N LEU A 235 18.41 0.13 -4.34
CA LEU A 235 17.52 -1.02 -4.50
C LEU A 235 16.12 -0.61 -4.98
N PHE A 236 15.60 0.53 -4.51
CA PHE A 236 14.31 1.06 -4.98
C PHE A 236 14.42 1.81 -6.31
N ALA A 237 15.55 2.47 -6.60
CA ALA A 237 15.79 3.07 -7.91
C ALA A 237 15.81 2.00 -9.02
N ASP A 238 16.35 0.81 -8.73
CA ASP A 238 16.29 -0.36 -9.61
C ASP A 238 14.87 -0.92 -9.77
N LYS A 239 13.95 -0.52 -8.89
CA LYS A 239 12.49 -0.77 -8.97
C LYS A 239 11.73 0.40 -9.58
N THR A 240 12.41 1.37 -10.17
CA THR A 240 11.83 2.61 -10.75
C THR A 240 11.19 3.55 -9.73
N ILE A 241 11.47 3.36 -8.44
CA ILE A 241 10.96 4.17 -7.32
C ILE A 241 12.10 5.04 -6.81
N ASN A 242 11.91 6.36 -6.81
CA ASN A 242 12.94 7.29 -6.36
C ASN A 242 13.05 7.34 -4.82
N ALA A 243 13.97 8.16 -4.30
CA ALA A 243 14.19 8.31 -2.86
C ALA A 243 12.94 8.81 -2.11
N ASP A 244 12.18 9.74 -2.69
CA ASP A 244 10.96 10.28 -2.08
C ASP A 244 9.83 9.25 -2.05
N GLY A 245 9.69 8.49 -3.13
CA GLY A 245 8.72 7.40 -3.23
C GLY A 245 9.04 6.25 -2.28
N LEU A 246 10.32 5.95 -2.07
CA LEU A 246 10.76 5.04 -1.02
C LEU A 246 10.29 5.53 0.37
N VAL A 247 10.50 6.81 0.70
CA VAL A 247 10.02 7.36 1.99
C VAL A 247 8.50 7.24 2.12
N ALA A 248 7.76 7.54 1.05
CA ALA A 248 6.31 7.42 1.04
C ALA A 248 5.85 5.99 1.34
N LEU A 249 6.48 4.97 0.71
CA LEU A 249 6.18 3.56 0.94
C LEU A 249 6.58 3.07 2.34
N VAL A 250 7.72 3.51 2.87
CA VAL A 250 8.18 3.16 4.23
C VAL A 250 7.21 3.65 5.30
N GLY A 251 6.43 4.71 5.02
CA GLY A 251 5.35 5.15 5.90
C GLY A 251 4.34 4.06 6.29
N ALA A 252 4.20 2.98 5.52
CA ALA A 252 3.40 1.81 5.89
C ALA A 252 3.78 1.22 7.26
N HIS A 253 5.00 1.50 7.75
CA HIS A 253 5.47 1.17 9.09
C HIS A 253 4.64 1.84 10.22
N SER A 254 3.83 2.87 9.95
CA SER A 254 2.84 3.37 10.91
C SER A 254 1.79 2.31 11.31
N THR A 255 1.61 1.29 10.46
CA THR A 255 0.76 0.14 10.77
C THR A 255 1.60 -1.13 10.84
N ALA A 256 2.64 -1.16 11.69
CA ALA A 256 3.54 -2.29 11.80
C ALA A 256 3.97 -2.64 13.24
N GLN A 257 4.34 -3.91 13.41
CA GLN A 257 4.95 -4.46 14.62
C GLN A 257 6.07 -5.43 14.21
N GLN A 258 7.18 -5.43 14.95
CA GLN A 258 8.30 -6.32 14.69
C GLN A 258 8.22 -7.60 15.53
N ARG A 259 8.71 -8.72 14.99
CA ARG A 259 8.76 -10.03 15.69
C ARG A 259 10.13 -10.69 15.68
N PHE A 260 10.91 -10.46 14.63
CA PHE A 260 12.10 -11.25 14.34
C PHE A 260 13.39 -10.45 14.29
N VAL A 261 13.31 -9.11 14.31
CA VAL A 261 14.52 -8.25 14.29
C VAL A 261 15.16 -8.22 15.68
N ASP A 262 14.33 -8.05 16.71
CA ASP A 262 14.71 -8.31 18.09
C ASP A 262 13.66 -9.22 18.74
N PRO A 263 13.94 -10.54 18.84
CA PRO A 263 13.02 -11.49 19.44
C PRO A 263 12.65 -11.20 20.90
N LYS A 264 13.46 -10.43 21.64
CA LYS A 264 13.15 -10.03 23.03
C LYS A 264 12.11 -8.91 23.11
N ARG A 265 11.80 -8.29 21.97
CA ARG A 265 10.84 -7.21 21.80
C ARG A 265 9.70 -7.62 20.86
N ALA A 266 9.48 -8.91 20.63
CA ALA A 266 8.48 -9.38 19.69
C ALA A 266 7.08 -8.82 20.04
N GLY A 267 6.39 -8.31 19.02
CA GLY A 267 5.11 -7.63 19.17
C GLY A 267 5.22 -6.12 19.46
N ASP A 268 6.42 -5.57 19.63
CA ASP A 268 6.59 -4.12 19.76
C ASP A 268 6.22 -3.41 18.44
N PRO A 269 5.45 -2.30 18.52
CA PRO A 269 5.05 -1.52 17.35
C PRO A 269 6.15 -0.58 16.86
N LEU A 270 6.02 -0.11 15.62
CA LEU A 270 6.98 0.84 15.03
C LEU A 270 6.60 2.31 15.26
N ASP A 271 5.39 2.57 15.75
CA ASP A 271 4.95 3.84 16.31
C ASP A 271 3.97 3.63 17.48
N THR A 272 3.38 4.69 18.00
CA THR A 272 2.40 4.62 19.09
C THR A 272 0.99 4.19 18.68
N THR A 273 0.72 4.01 17.38
CA THR A 273 -0.61 3.77 16.81
C THR A 273 -0.62 2.66 15.74
N PRO A 274 -0.08 1.45 16.01
CA PRO A 274 0.23 0.39 15.01
C PRO A 274 -0.97 -0.23 14.25
N GLY A 275 -2.19 0.27 14.47
CA GLY A 275 -3.39 -0.10 13.73
C GLY A 275 -4.10 1.07 13.05
N VAL A 276 -3.45 2.25 12.98
CA VAL A 276 -3.95 3.49 12.41
C VAL A 276 -2.93 3.97 11.38
N TRP A 277 -3.38 4.32 10.19
CA TRP A 277 -2.51 4.75 9.08
C TRP A 277 -2.24 6.25 9.22
N ASP A 278 -1.44 6.63 10.20
CA ASP A 278 -1.16 8.02 10.53
C ASP A 278 0.32 8.41 10.36
N THR A 279 0.64 9.64 10.72
CA THR A 279 1.96 10.23 10.50
C THR A 279 2.86 10.18 11.75
N ASN A 280 2.46 9.48 12.81
CA ASN A 280 3.22 9.40 14.05
C ASN A 280 4.58 8.75 13.81
N PHE A 281 4.63 7.67 13.02
CA PHE A 281 5.86 6.99 12.61
C PHE A 281 6.98 7.95 12.19
N TYR A 282 6.71 8.91 11.31
CA TYR A 282 7.74 9.83 10.81
C TYR A 282 8.35 10.68 11.92
N GLY A 283 7.52 11.22 12.83
CA GLY A 283 7.97 12.02 13.95
C GLY A 283 8.67 11.17 15.01
N GLU A 284 8.14 10.00 15.31
CA GLU A 284 8.63 9.14 16.37
C GLU A 284 9.97 8.49 16.04
N VAL A 285 10.25 8.17 14.78
CA VAL A 285 11.59 7.73 14.34
C VAL A 285 12.63 8.81 14.67
N LEU A 286 12.31 10.10 14.47
CA LEU A 286 13.19 11.22 14.77
C LEU A 286 13.32 11.52 16.28
N GLU A 287 12.33 11.14 17.10
CA GLU A 287 12.26 11.49 18.52
C GLU A 287 13.12 10.55 19.40
N PRO A 288 14.21 11.03 20.04
CA PRO A 288 15.06 10.18 20.88
C PRO A 288 14.35 9.58 22.10
N LYS A 289 13.24 10.18 22.54
CA LYS A 289 12.46 9.77 23.72
C LYS A 289 11.10 9.18 23.38
N ALA A 290 10.95 8.56 22.21
CA ALA A 290 9.74 7.80 21.86
C ALA A 290 9.44 6.76 22.97
N PRO A 291 8.16 6.37 23.17
CA PRO A 291 7.79 5.39 24.19
C PRO A 291 8.61 4.09 24.10
N LYS A 292 8.85 3.45 25.24
CA LYS A 292 9.83 2.36 25.37
C LYS A 292 9.58 1.18 24.44
N ARG A 293 8.31 0.86 24.18
CA ARG A 293 7.93 -0.21 23.26
C ARG A 293 7.95 0.20 21.79
N VAL A 294 8.08 1.48 21.44
CA VAL A 294 8.28 1.87 20.04
C VAL A 294 9.64 1.34 19.59
N PHE A 295 9.61 0.48 18.58
CA PHE A 295 10.79 -0.10 17.96
C PHE A 295 11.14 0.67 16.70
N LYS A 296 12.42 0.96 16.49
CA LYS A 296 12.89 1.66 15.29
C LYS A 296 13.84 0.75 14.54
N PHE A 297 13.56 0.48 13.27
CA PHE A 297 14.54 -0.21 12.43
C PHE A 297 15.73 0.69 12.14
N GLN A 298 16.91 0.08 12.00
CA GLN A 298 18.12 0.82 11.64
C GLN A 298 17.99 1.42 10.23
N SER A 299 17.29 0.74 9.31
CA SER A 299 16.94 1.25 7.99
C SER A 299 16.11 2.53 8.06
N ASP A 300 15.12 2.60 8.94
CA ASP A 300 14.22 3.75 9.07
C ASP A 300 14.98 4.95 9.64
N ILE A 301 15.84 4.70 10.65
CA ILE A 301 16.76 5.72 11.18
C ILE A 301 17.72 6.20 10.09
N ALA A 302 18.26 5.31 9.26
CA ALA A 302 19.17 5.70 8.17
C ALA A 302 18.46 6.59 7.14
N LEU A 303 17.27 6.20 6.68
CA LEU A 303 16.47 6.97 5.72
C LEU A 303 16.02 8.32 6.30
N SER A 304 15.63 8.37 7.57
CA SER A 304 15.19 9.63 8.20
C SER A 304 16.30 10.70 8.29
N ASN A 305 17.57 10.27 8.29
CA ASN A 305 18.73 11.16 8.44
C ASN A 305 19.47 11.45 7.12
N ASP A 306 19.26 10.65 6.07
CA ASP A 306 19.98 10.81 4.80
C ASP A 306 19.55 12.08 4.05
N SER A 307 20.51 12.78 3.42
CA SER A 307 20.29 14.06 2.74
C SER A 307 19.36 13.98 1.51
N ARG A 308 19.15 12.78 0.97
CA ARG A 308 18.25 12.52 -0.18
C ARG A 308 16.81 12.31 0.25
N THR A 309 16.57 11.80 1.45
CA THR A 309 15.24 11.34 1.93
C THR A 309 14.71 12.15 3.11
N SER A 310 15.57 12.75 3.93
CA SER A 310 15.19 13.47 5.16
C SER A 310 14.27 14.67 4.94
N GLY A 311 14.31 15.30 3.76
CA GLY A 311 13.40 16.39 3.40
C GLY A 311 11.95 15.91 3.31
N THR A 312 11.73 14.84 2.54
CA THR A 312 10.42 14.19 2.38
C THR A 312 9.97 13.54 3.68
N TRP A 313 10.88 12.94 4.44
CA TRP A 313 10.58 12.40 5.77
C TRP A 313 9.98 13.47 6.68
N LYS A 314 10.62 14.64 6.77
CA LYS A 314 10.14 15.76 7.60
C LYS A 314 8.83 16.35 7.08
N ALA A 315 8.58 16.31 5.78
CA ALA A 315 7.34 16.80 5.19
C ALA A 315 6.11 15.98 5.61
N PHE A 316 6.29 14.71 5.98
CA PHE A 316 5.22 13.85 6.47
C PHE A 316 5.07 13.87 7.99
N VAL A 317 5.88 14.62 8.74
CA VAL A 317 5.77 14.69 10.21
C VAL A 317 4.53 15.48 10.62
N GLY A 318 3.73 14.88 11.50
CA GLY A 318 2.56 15.49 12.11
C GLY A 318 1.33 15.50 11.19
N THR A 319 0.18 15.86 11.76
CA THR A 319 -1.13 15.69 11.10
C THR A 319 -1.28 16.44 9.78
N GLY A 320 -0.54 17.53 9.56
CA GLY A 320 -0.49 18.24 8.28
C GLY A 320 0.17 17.43 7.15
N GLY A 321 0.96 16.42 7.49
CA GLY A 321 1.62 15.50 6.56
C GLY A 321 0.72 14.38 6.03
N GLN A 322 -0.47 14.16 6.63
CA GLN A 322 -1.35 13.03 6.29
C GLN A 322 -1.76 13.03 4.82
N GLY A 323 -2.37 14.13 4.34
CA GLY A 323 -2.83 14.23 2.95
C GLY A 323 -1.69 14.10 1.92
N PRO A 324 -0.56 14.83 2.08
CA PRO A 324 0.62 14.63 1.27
C PRO A 324 1.12 13.18 1.26
N TRP A 325 1.21 12.54 2.42
CA TRP A 325 1.68 11.16 2.51
C TRP A 325 0.72 10.19 1.83
N ASP A 326 -0.59 10.28 2.10
CA ASP A 326 -1.62 9.43 1.48
C ASP A 326 -1.58 9.52 -0.05
N GLY A 327 -1.41 10.73 -0.59
CA GLY A 327 -1.25 10.97 -2.02
C GLY A 327 0.02 10.33 -2.60
N ALA A 328 1.16 10.51 -1.92
CA ALA A 328 2.45 9.94 -2.34
C ALA A 328 2.42 8.41 -2.28
N TYR A 329 2.01 7.87 -1.14
CA TYR A 329 1.89 6.44 -0.90
C TYR A 329 0.99 5.80 -1.95
N SER A 330 -0.17 6.39 -2.25
CA SER A 330 -1.09 5.82 -3.24
C SER A 330 -0.49 5.76 -4.65
N GLY A 331 0.21 6.81 -5.09
CA GLY A 331 0.88 6.81 -6.40
C GLY A 331 2.00 5.77 -6.48
N GLU A 332 2.83 5.71 -5.45
CA GLU A 332 3.97 4.79 -5.38
C GLU A 332 3.55 3.35 -5.15
N TYR A 333 2.46 3.10 -4.43
CA TYR A 333 1.92 1.76 -4.26
C TYR A 333 1.28 1.24 -5.56
N VAL A 334 0.63 2.11 -6.36
CA VAL A 334 0.20 1.72 -7.72
C VAL A 334 1.41 1.25 -8.53
N ARG A 335 2.50 2.01 -8.56
CA ARG A 335 3.76 1.63 -9.21
C ARG A 335 4.30 0.30 -8.68
N LEU A 336 4.44 0.18 -7.37
CA LEU A 336 4.93 -1.03 -6.70
C LEU A 336 4.07 -2.24 -7.10
N SER A 337 2.75 -2.15 -7.00
CA SER A 337 1.82 -3.26 -7.28
C SER A 337 1.81 -3.73 -8.74
N LEU A 338 2.51 -3.02 -9.64
CA LEU A 338 2.61 -3.30 -11.07
C LEU A 338 4.03 -3.69 -11.52
N LEU A 339 5.00 -3.74 -10.61
CA LEU A 339 6.35 -4.23 -10.95
C LEU A 339 6.27 -5.68 -11.46
N GLY A 340 6.94 -5.97 -12.58
CA GLY A 340 6.92 -7.28 -13.23
C GLY A 340 5.63 -7.61 -14.02
N VAL A 341 4.60 -6.75 -13.97
CA VAL A 341 3.37 -6.95 -14.73
C VAL A 341 3.55 -6.50 -16.17
N ASN A 342 3.39 -7.41 -17.13
CA ASN A 342 3.65 -7.17 -18.55
C ASN A 342 2.38 -7.06 -19.41
N ASN A 343 1.22 -6.92 -18.78
CA ASN A 343 -0.08 -6.78 -19.42
C ASN A 343 -0.93 -5.68 -18.76
N ILE A 344 -0.27 -4.60 -18.31
CA ILE A 344 -0.91 -3.51 -17.57
C ILE A 344 -2.00 -2.86 -18.44
N ASN A 345 -1.78 -2.77 -19.75
CA ASN A 345 -2.74 -2.21 -20.68
C ASN A 345 -4.06 -3.00 -20.74
N ASP A 346 -4.04 -4.30 -20.44
CA ASP A 346 -5.21 -5.18 -20.51
C ASP A 346 -5.87 -5.41 -19.14
N MET A 347 -5.36 -4.78 -18.08
CA MET A 347 -5.93 -4.91 -16.74
C MET A 347 -7.28 -4.20 -16.62
N THR A 348 -8.03 -4.54 -15.57
CA THR A 348 -9.29 -3.88 -15.21
C THR A 348 -9.12 -3.12 -13.90
N GLU A 349 -9.52 -1.85 -13.86
CA GLU A 349 -9.62 -1.11 -12.61
C GLU A 349 -10.84 -1.57 -11.79
N CYS A 350 -10.59 -2.02 -10.57
CA CYS A 350 -11.59 -2.47 -9.62
C CYS A 350 -11.62 -1.67 -8.32
N THR A 351 -11.13 -0.43 -8.29
CA THR A 351 -11.12 0.43 -7.08
C THR A 351 -12.48 0.56 -6.38
N LYS A 352 -13.59 0.46 -7.15
CA LYS A 352 -14.97 0.44 -6.64
C LYS A 352 -15.29 -0.70 -5.66
N VAL A 353 -14.44 -1.72 -5.56
CA VAL A 353 -14.61 -2.86 -4.65
C VAL A 353 -14.15 -2.57 -3.23
N LEU A 354 -13.25 -1.60 -3.07
CA LEU A 354 -12.60 -1.34 -1.79
C LEU A 354 -13.60 -0.88 -0.72
N PRO A 355 -13.32 -1.17 0.57
CA PRO A 355 -14.09 -0.62 1.68
C PRO A 355 -14.14 0.91 1.66
N PRO A 356 -15.13 1.53 2.32
CA PRO A 356 -15.19 2.98 2.45
C PRO A 356 -13.99 3.53 3.24
N PHE A 357 -13.57 4.73 2.87
CA PHE A 357 -12.51 5.45 3.58
C PHE A 357 -12.98 5.82 4.99
N THR A 358 -12.08 5.68 5.97
CA THR A 358 -12.35 6.04 7.37
C THR A 358 -11.50 7.26 7.74
N PRO A 359 -12.06 8.49 7.68
CA PRO A 359 -11.28 9.74 7.74
C PRO A 359 -10.86 10.17 9.15
N THR A 360 -11.34 9.47 10.19
CA THR A 360 -11.05 9.79 11.59
C THR A 360 -10.95 8.52 12.41
N PHE A 361 -10.21 8.60 13.52
CA PHE A 361 -10.14 7.52 14.50
C PHE A 361 -9.97 8.09 15.89
N THR A 362 -10.73 7.55 16.84
CA THR A 362 -10.56 7.82 18.26
C THR A 362 -10.32 6.49 18.95
N SER A 363 -9.14 6.34 19.54
CA SER A 363 -8.75 5.12 20.25
C SER A 363 -9.66 4.89 21.47
N PRO A 364 -10.40 3.77 21.54
CA PRO A 364 -11.34 3.50 22.64
C PRO A 364 -10.66 3.08 23.96
N ASP A 365 -9.37 2.77 23.92
CA ASP A 365 -8.53 2.23 24.99
C ASP A 365 -7.20 3.02 25.10
N GLN A 366 -7.21 4.32 24.74
CA GLN A 366 -6.00 5.14 24.71
C GLN A 366 -5.20 5.13 26.03
N PRO A 367 -5.81 5.19 27.23
CA PRO A 367 -5.06 5.08 28.48
C PRO A 367 -4.29 3.76 28.60
N GLN A 368 -4.93 2.65 28.24
CA GLN A 368 -4.36 1.30 28.33
C GLN A 368 -3.25 1.09 27.29
N LEU A 369 -3.46 1.60 26.08
CA LEU A 369 -2.43 1.62 25.04
C LEU A 369 -1.23 2.45 25.47
N SER A 370 -1.45 3.64 26.03
CA SER A 370 -0.37 4.50 26.54
C SER A 370 0.42 3.82 27.66
N GLN A 371 -0.26 3.12 28.57
CA GLN A 371 0.38 2.33 29.62
C GLN A 371 1.21 1.18 29.03
N PHE A 372 0.71 0.50 27.99
CA PHE A 372 1.42 -0.60 27.33
C PHE A 372 2.71 -0.08 26.70
N LEU A 373 2.61 1.00 25.91
CA LEU A 373 3.72 1.60 25.16
C LEU A 373 4.86 2.09 26.05
N ASN A 374 4.54 2.55 27.27
CA ASN A 374 5.51 3.05 28.25
C ASN A 374 6.06 1.97 29.19
N ASN A 375 5.60 0.72 29.07
CA ASN A 375 6.07 -0.37 29.91
C ASN A 375 7.53 -0.74 29.59
N ASN A 376 8.37 -0.84 30.62
CA ASN A 376 9.77 -1.24 30.50
C ASN A 376 9.94 -2.74 30.23
N ASN A 377 8.96 -3.57 30.58
CA ASN A 377 8.96 -4.97 30.18
C ASN A 377 8.51 -5.04 28.73
N THR A 378 9.42 -5.44 27.82
CA THR A 378 9.18 -5.58 26.38
C THR A 378 8.82 -6.99 25.95
N ALA A 379 8.78 -7.96 26.89
CA ALA A 379 8.35 -9.32 26.57
C ALA A 379 6.92 -9.32 26.01
N GLU A 380 6.60 -10.32 25.19
CA GLU A 380 5.24 -10.52 24.68
C GLU A 380 4.27 -10.79 25.83
N THR A 381 3.14 -10.06 25.85
CA THR A 381 2.10 -10.21 26.87
C THR A 381 0.72 -10.42 26.23
N GLN A 382 -0.29 -10.69 27.04
CA GLN A 382 -1.68 -10.70 26.58
C GLN A 382 -2.07 -9.39 25.88
N GLN A 383 -1.57 -8.24 26.35
CA GLN A 383 -1.80 -6.95 25.72
C GLN A 383 -1.14 -6.85 24.34
N SER A 384 0.06 -7.43 24.17
CA SER A 384 0.67 -7.59 22.84
C SER A 384 -0.26 -8.36 21.90
N SER A 385 -0.84 -9.48 22.35
CA SER A 385 -1.78 -10.26 21.55
C SER A 385 -3.09 -9.54 21.25
N GLN A 386 -3.62 -8.76 22.20
CA GLN A 386 -4.80 -7.91 21.99
C GLN A 386 -4.54 -6.87 20.90
N LEU A 387 -3.39 -6.18 20.98
CA LEU A 387 -2.98 -5.18 19.99
C LEU A 387 -2.74 -5.80 18.60
N MET A 388 -2.11 -6.98 18.56
CA MET A 388 -1.96 -7.78 17.34
C MET A 388 -3.32 -8.11 16.70
N GLY A 389 -4.32 -8.44 17.51
CA GLY A 389 -5.70 -8.67 17.06
C GLY A 389 -6.47 -7.41 16.66
N GLY A 390 -5.89 -6.21 16.80
CA GLY A 390 -6.61 -4.94 16.62
C GLY A 390 -7.68 -4.70 17.68
N ASN A 391 -7.59 -5.38 18.82
CA ASN A 391 -8.58 -5.35 19.90
C ASN A 391 -8.22 -4.31 20.96
N LYS A 392 -9.19 -3.99 21.81
CA LYS A 392 -9.03 -3.15 22.99
C LYS A 392 -8.08 -3.81 23.97
N ILE A 393 -7.12 -3.04 24.45
CA ILE A 393 -6.20 -3.45 25.49
C ILE A 393 -6.94 -3.39 26.84
N ASN A 394 -6.88 -4.50 27.57
CA ASN A 394 -7.42 -4.59 28.92
C ASN A 394 -6.32 -5.11 29.87
N TYR A 395 -6.25 -4.53 31.06
CA TYR A 395 -5.48 -5.06 32.18
C TYR A 395 -6.48 -5.72 33.11
N VAL A 396 -6.40 -7.05 33.24
CA VAL A 396 -7.20 -7.81 34.21
C VAL A 396 -6.70 -7.52 35.61
#